data_AF-A0A8B3PJW0-F1
#
_entry.id   AF-A0A8B3PJW0-F1
#
_cell.length_a   1.000
_cell.length_b   1.000
_cell.length_c   1.000
_cell.angle_alpha   90.00
_cell.angle_beta   90.00
_cell.angle_gamma   90.00
#
_symmetry.space_group_name_H-M   'P 1'
#
loop_
_entity.id
_entity.type
_entity.pdbx_description
1 polymer ?
#
loop_
_entity_poly.entity_id
_entity_poly.type
_entity_poly.pdbx_seq_one_letter_code
_entity_poly.pdbx_strand_id
1 'polypeptide(L)'
;MAKKPMTREELLAQLESLENATEIGKFKAEVSRLTEENASLLSQRQELERQLKQEREAIQLVREAIRKVDIRTRSHGADRIGQAEITAAADRASRLEWAAVRVGIQNGTHDPETGLPYTAETKPQRDLTAGAPKVTQTELASFFPSLSGPEVDVTDTADALVDTNLSELKTALEIAKAE
;
A
#
# COMPACT_ATOMS: atom_id res chain seq x y z
N MET A 1 -3.38 65.21 -12.85
CA MET A 1 -2.24 65.17 -11.92
C MET A 1 -1.30 64.06 -12.37
N ALA A 2 -0.29 64.39 -13.20
CA ALA A 2 0.72 63.40 -13.59
C ALA A 2 1.54 63.05 -12.33
N LYS A 3 1.60 61.75 -11.97
CA LYS A 3 2.45 61.29 -10.87
C LYS A 3 3.88 61.74 -11.18
N LYS A 4 4.53 62.42 -10.23
CA LYS A 4 5.95 62.75 -10.36
C LYS A 4 6.73 61.45 -10.63
N PRO A 5 7.69 61.46 -11.56
CA PRO A 5 8.51 60.29 -11.81
C PRO A 5 9.24 59.92 -10.52
N MET A 6 9.12 58.66 -10.11
CA MET A 6 9.81 58.13 -8.93
C MET A 6 11.32 58.15 -9.17
N THR A 7 12.07 58.44 -8.11
CA THR A 7 13.53 58.39 -8.15
C THR A 7 14.00 56.94 -8.10
N ARG A 8 15.21 56.69 -8.60
CA ARG A 8 15.83 55.35 -8.60
C ARG A 8 15.89 54.74 -7.19
N GLU A 9 16.19 55.56 -6.19
CA GLU A 9 16.28 55.13 -4.79
C GLU A 9 14.91 54.70 -4.25
N GLU A 10 13.85 55.43 -4.56
CA GLU A 10 12.48 55.07 -4.18
C GLU A 10 12.03 53.75 -4.84
N LEU A 11 12.45 53.48 -6.08
CA LEU A 11 12.15 52.21 -6.77
C LEU A 11 12.92 51.03 -6.17
N LEU A 12 14.18 51.21 -5.78
CA LEU A 12 14.98 50.17 -5.13
C LEU A 12 14.41 49.82 -3.74
N ALA A 13 14.03 50.84 -2.95
CA ALA A 13 13.41 50.63 -1.65
C ALA A 13 12.05 49.90 -1.77
N GLN A 14 11.26 50.20 -2.81
CA GLN A 14 10.03 49.46 -3.09
C GLN A 14 10.31 48.01 -3.46
N LEU A 15 11.32 47.74 -4.30
CA LEU A 15 11.69 46.39 -4.69
C LEU A 15 12.11 45.55 -3.47
N GLU A 16 12.96 46.10 -2.62
CA GLU A 16 13.42 45.46 -1.39
C GLU A 16 12.26 45.21 -0.40
N SER A 17 11.31 46.15 -0.30
CA SER A 17 10.11 45.96 0.53
C SER A 17 9.20 44.84 0.00
N LEU A 18 9.08 44.71 -1.32
CA LEU A 18 8.30 43.65 -1.97
C LEU A 18 8.97 42.29 -1.79
N GLU A 19 10.29 42.21 -1.96
CA GLU A 19 11.07 40.99 -1.72
C GLU A 19 10.88 40.53 -0.27
N ASN A 20 11.11 41.40 0.71
CA ASN A 20 10.90 41.10 2.13
C ASN A 20 9.46 40.64 2.42
N ALA A 21 8.45 41.29 1.84
CA ALA A 21 7.05 40.90 2.03
C ALA A 21 6.76 39.50 1.46
N THR A 22 7.37 39.14 0.33
CA THR A 22 7.21 37.80 -0.26
C THR A 22 7.89 36.71 0.57
N GLU A 23 9.07 36.99 1.13
CA GLU A 23 9.77 36.06 2.02
C GLU A 23 9.01 35.85 3.32
N ILE A 24 8.50 36.93 3.93
CA ILE A 24 7.64 36.86 5.11
C ILE A 24 6.39 36.01 4.82
N GLY A 25 5.80 36.15 3.63
CA GLY A 25 4.68 35.32 3.19
C GLY A 25 5.02 33.82 3.14
N LYS A 26 6.19 33.47 2.58
CA LYS A 26 6.68 32.09 2.53
C LYS A 26 6.94 31.53 3.93
N PHE A 27 7.61 32.30 4.80
CA PHE A 27 7.86 31.88 6.18
C PHE A 27 6.56 31.69 6.96
N LYS A 28 5.57 32.56 6.77
CA LYS A 28 4.27 32.41 7.42
C LYS A 28 3.54 31.15 6.98
N ALA A 29 3.55 30.83 5.68
CA ALA A 29 2.99 29.59 5.15
C ALA A 29 3.69 28.36 5.74
N GLU A 30 5.02 28.39 5.83
CA GLU A 30 5.79 27.29 6.41
C GLU A 30 5.56 27.13 7.92
N VAL A 31 5.47 28.24 8.67
CA VAL A 31 5.10 28.19 10.09
C VAL A 31 3.72 27.60 10.28
N SER A 32 2.73 27.97 9.45
CA SER A 32 1.39 27.37 9.49
C SER A 32 1.44 25.86 9.21
N ARG A 33 2.16 25.44 8.15
CA ARG A 33 2.35 24.02 7.81
C ARG A 33 2.96 23.23 8.97
N LEU A 34 4.05 23.73 9.55
CA LEU A 34 4.73 23.08 10.68
C LEU A 34 3.88 23.08 11.95
N THR A 35 3.02 24.08 12.14
CA THR A 35 2.10 24.13 13.29
C THR A 35 1.01 23.07 13.16
N GLU A 36 0.44 22.90 11.98
CA GLU A 36 -0.55 21.86 11.68
C GLU A 36 0.05 20.46 11.81
N GLU A 37 1.26 20.26 11.28
CA GLU A 37 1.99 19.00 11.39
C GLU A 37 2.27 18.64 12.85
N ASN A 38 2.75 19.60 13.67
CA ASN A 38 2.94 19.39 15.10
C ASN A 38 1.65 19.07 15.84
N ALA A 39 0.53 19.74 15.52
CA ALA A 39 -0.76 19.46 16.14
C ALA A 39 -1.24 18.03 15.82
N SER A 40 -1.07 17.59 14.57
CA SER A 40 -1.36 16.22 14.14
C SER A 40 -0.48 15.19 14.88
N LEU A 41 0.84 15.42 14.93
CA LEU A 41 1.77 14.53 15.62
C LEU A 41 1.48 14.43 17.12
N LEU A 42 1.11 15.54 17.77
CA LEU A 42 0.71 15.53 19.17
C LEU A 42 -0.56 14.71 19.40
N SER A 43 -1.56 14.83 18.53
CA SER A 43 -2.77 14.03 18.62
C SER A 43 -2.48 12.53 18.44
N GLN A 44 -1.68 12.17 17.45
CA GLN A 44 -1.25 10.78 17.22
C GLN A 44 -0.50 10.22 18.42
N ARG A 45 0.42 11.01 19.00
CA ARG A 45 1.17 10.61 20.19
C ARG A 45 0.24 10.33 21.38
N GLN A 46 -0.73 11.21 21.64
CA GLN A 46 -1.67 11.02 22.75
C GLN A 46 -2.52 9.75 22.57
N GLU A 47 -2.96 9.48 21.34
CA GLU A 47 -3.73 8.27 21.04
C GLU A 47 -2.88 7.00 21.23
N LEU A 48 -1.62 7.00 20.78
CA LEU A 48 -0.70 5.89 21.01
C LEU A 48 -0.39 5.68 22.50
N GLU A 49 -0.22 6.76 23.27
CA GLU A 49 -0.03 6.67 24.72
C GLU A 49 -1.27 6.07 25.41
N ARG A 50 -2.47 6.41 24.95
CA ARG A 50 -3.74 5.84 25.42
C ARG A 50 -3.82 4.34 25.12
N GLN A 51 -3.50 3.93 23.89
CA GLN A 51 -3.48 2.52 23.48
C GLN A 51 -2.46 1.71 24.31
N LEU A 52 -1.26 2.24 24.49
CA LEU A 52 -0.21 1.59 25.28
C LEU A 52 -0.65 1.38 26.73
N LYS A 53 -1.36 2.35 27.32
CA LYS A 53 -1.96 2.18 28.66
C LYS A 53 -2.98 1.04 28.68
N GLN A 54 -3.86 0.96 27.69
CA GLN A 54 -4.86 -0.11 27.58
C GLN A 54 -4.22 -1.49 27.42
N GLU A 55 -3.17 -1.60 26.60
CA GLU A 55 -2.42 -2.85 26.44
C GLU A 55 -1.74 -3.28 27.74
N ARG A 56 -1.13 -2.34 28.48
CA ARG A 56 -0.55 -2.61 29.80
C ARG A 56 -1.59 -3.14 30.78
N GLU A 57 -2.77 -2.54 30.81
CA GLU A 57 -3.89 -3.00 31.65
C GLU A 57 -4.38 -4.39 31.22
N ALA A 58 -4.54 -4.63 29.91
CA ALA A 58 -4.92 -5.94 29.38
C ALA A 58 -3.90 -7.03 29.73
N ILE A 59 -2.61 -6.74 29.62
CA ILE A 59 -1.54 -7.68 30.01
C ILE A 59 -1.62 -8.00 31.51
N GLN A 60 -1.90 -7.01 32.37
CA GLN A 60 -2.06 -7.28 33.80
C GLN A 60 -3.28 -8.16 34.07
N LEU A 61 -4.41 -7.90 33.41
CA LEU A 61 -5.60 -8.76 33.52
C LEU A 61 -5.32 -10.19 33.08
N VAL A 62 -4.60 -10.38 31.98
CA VAL A 62 -4.18 -11.71 31.51
C VAL A 62 -3.26 -12.38 32.53
N ARG A 63 -2.28 -11.65 33.10
CA ARG A 63 -1.40 -12.18 34.15
C ARG A 63 -2.19 -12.59 35.41
N GLU A 64 -3.16 -11.79 35.83
CA GLU A 64 -4.03 -12.12 36.96
C GLU A 64 -4.93 -13.32 36.68
N ALA A 65 -5.48 -13.44 35.47
CA ALA A 65 -6.28 -14.58 35.05
C ALA A 65 -5.44 -15.86 35.04
N ILE A 66 -4.23 -15.82 34.46
CA ILE A 66 -3.27 -16.94 34.49
C ILE A 66 -2.95 -17.32 35.94
N ARG A 67 -2.66 -16.34 36.80
CA ARG A 67 -2.36 -16.58 38.21
C ARG A 67 -3.54 -17.23 38.95
N LYS A 68 -4.78 -16.80 38.69
CA LYS A 68 -5.99 -17.41 39.27
C LYS A 68 -6.18 -18.85 38.79
N VAL A 69 -5.94 -19.13 37.52
CA VAL A 69 -5.96 -20.49 36.97
C VAL A 69 -4.86 -21.33 37.63
N ASP A 70 -3.63 -20.83 37.74
CA ASP A 70 -2.49 -21.55 38.32
C ASP A 70 -2.67 -21.83 39.83
N ILE A 71 -3.31 -20.93 40.58
CA ILE A 71 -3.70 -21.16 41.98
C ILE A 71 -4.83 -22.20 42.06
N ARG A 72 -5.81 -22.15 41.15
CA ARG A 72 -6.91 -23.12 41.10
C ARG A 72 -6.43 -24.52 40.74
N THR A 73 -5.50 -24.67 39.81
CA THR A 73 -4.91 -25.97 39.44
C THR A 73 -4.05 -26.54 40.55
N ARG A 74 -3.30 -25.71 41.29
CA ARG A 74 -2.54 -26.18 42.48
C ARG A 74 -3.43 -26.59 43.64
N SER A 75 -4.53 -25.86 43.88
CA SER A 75 -5.49 -26.18 44.96
C SER A 75 -6.40 -27.37 44.64
N HIS A 76 -6.68 -27.65 43.36
CA HIS A 76 -7.36 -28.87 42.90
C HIS A 76 -6.41 -30.05 42.62
N GLY A 77 -5.24 -30.10 43.27
CA GLY A 77 -4.29 -31.21 43.18
C GLY A 77 -4.82 -32.60 43.60
N ALA A 78 -6.10 -32.73 43.93
CA ALA A 78 -6.80 -33.98 44.19
C ALA A 78 -7.58 -34.57 43.00
N ASP A 79 -7.82 -33.82 41.90
CA ASP A 79 -8.60 -34.29 40.75
C ASP A 79 -7.71 -34.50 39.50
N ARG A 80 -6.70 -35.36 39.65
CA ARG A 80 -5.66 -35.61 38.63
C ARG A 80 -6.15 -36.34 37.38
N ILE A 81 -7.33 -36.96 37.41
CA ILE A 81 -7.81 -37.80 36.30
C ILE A 81 -8.45 -36.91 35.21
N GLY A 82 -9.33 -35.98 35.57
CA GLY A 82 -10.03 -35.13 34.59
C GLY A 82 -9.12 -34.13 33.87
N GLN A 83 -8.12 -33.55 34.53
CA GLN A 83 -7.27 -32.54 33.89
C GLN A 83 -6.28 -33.16 32.88
N ALA A 84 -5.73 -34.33 33.19
CA ALA A 84 -4.90 -35.09 32.26
C ALA A 84 -5.71 -35.52 31.03
N GLU A 85 -6.97 -35.93 31.23
CA GLU A 85 -7.89 -36.26 30.15
C GLU A 85 -8.27 -35.05 29.30
N ILE A 86 -8.49 -33.88 29.91
CA ILE A 86 -8.76 -32.62 29.19
C ILE A 86 -7.54 -32.19 28.38
N THR A 87 -6.32 -32.24 28.94
CA THR A 87 -5.10 -31.92 28.18
C THR A 87 -4.87 -32.92 27.05
N ALA A 88 -5.09 -34.22 27.29
CA ALA A 88 -4.98 -35.24 26.24
C ALA A 88 -6.08 -35.13 25.18
N ALA A 89 -7.26 -34.62 25.53
CA ALA A 89 -8.32 -34.31 24.57
C ALA A 89 -7.97 -33.07 23.73
N ALA A 90 -7.43 -32.02 24.35
CA ALA A 90 -6.97 -30.81 23.66
C ALA A 90 -5.81 -31.09 22.70
N ASP A 91 -4.87 -31.95 23.08
CA ASP A 91 -3.76 -32.37 22.21
C ASP A 91 -4.26 -33.18 21.01
N ARG A 92 -5.27 -34.03 21.22
CA ARG A 92 -5.91 -34.78 20.13
C ARG A 92 -6.70 -33.86 19.20
N ALA A 93 -7.44 -32.90 19.75
CA ALA A 93 -8.17 -31.90 18.97
C ALA A 93 -7.23 -31.06 18.11
N SER A 94 -6.13 -30.56 18.70
CA SER A 94 -5.11 -29.80 17.97
C SER A 94 -4.52 -30.60 16.80
N ARG A 95 -4.23 -31.89 16.99
CA ARG A 95 -3.71 -32.75 15.91
C ARG A 95 -4.74 -32.96 14.79
N LEU A 96 -6.01 -33.08 15.14
CA LEU A 96 -7.09 -33.22 14.16
C LEU A 96 -7.31 -31.94 13.36
N GLU A 97 -7.23 -30.77 14.00
CA GLU A 97 -7.30 -29.47 13.33
C GLU A 97 -6.15 -29.29 12.32
N TRP A 98 -4.92 -29.60 12.73
CA TRP A 98 -3.77 -29.56 11.82
C TRP A 98 -3.89 -30.53 10.65
N ALA A 99 -4.46 -31.72 10.89
CA ALA A 99 -4.72 -32.68 9.82
C ALA A 99 -5.80 -32.16 8.86
N ALA A 100 -6.86 -31.54 9.38
CA ALA A 100 -7.92 -30.94 8.57
C ALA A 100 -7.38 -29.79 7.69
N VAL A 101 -6.51 -28.93 8.23
CA VAL A 101 -5.84 -27.87 7.47
C VAL A 101 -4.98 -28.47 6.36
N ARG A 102 -4.16 -29.49 6.63
CA ARG A 102 -3.34 -30.14 5.59
C ARG A 102 -4.18 -30.76 4.47
N VAL A 103 -5.27 -31.44 4.81
CA VAL A 103 -6.20 -31.99 3.83
C VAL A 103 -6.87 -30.87 3.04
N GLY A 104 -7.22 -29.77 3.70
CA GLY A 104 -7.75 -28.56 3.07
C GLY A 104 -6.79 -27.95 2.05
N ILE A 105 -5.50 -27.85 2.39
CA ILE A 105 -4.45 -27.37 1.48
C ILE A 105 -4.29 -28.33 0.29
N GLN A 106 -4.25 -29.64 0.54
CA GLN A 106 -4.16 -30.64 -0.54
C GLN A 106 -5.37 -30.59 -1.49
N ASN A 107 -6.55 -30.31 -0.96
CA ASN A 107 -7.78 -30.16 -1.73
C ASN A 107 -7.95 -28.77 -2.34
N GLY A 108 -7.01 -27.84 -2.13
CA GLY A 108 -7.05 -26.47 -2.67
C GLY A 108 -8.14 -25.58 -2.06
N THR A 109 -8.67 -25.92 -0.88
CA THR A 109 -9.69 -25.14 -0.16
C THR A 109 -9.11 -24.23 0.89
N HIS A 110 -7.86 -24.46 1.31
CA HIS A 110 -7.16 -23.64 2.29
C HIS A 110 -5.88 -23.07 1.68
N ASP A 111 -5.52 -21.89 2.15
CA ASP A 111 -4.27 -21.21 1.80
C ASP A 111 -3.08 -21.96 2.41
N PRO A 112 -2.07 -22.36 1.61
CA PRO A 112 -0.88 -23.04 2.11
C PRO A 112 -0.02 -22.18 3.05
N GLU A 113 -0.08 -20.85 2.95
CA GLU A 113 0.74 -19.95 3.77
C GLU A 113 0.09 -19.66 5.13
N THR A 114 -1.20 -19.37 5.13
CA THR A 114 -1.94 -18.99 6.34
C THR A 114 -2.68 -20.15 7.01
N GLY A 115 -2.94 -21.24 6.27
CA GLY A 115 -3.75 -22.36 6.74
C GLY A 115 -5.23 -22.05 6.89
N LEU A 116 -5.68 -20.87 6.44
CA LEU A 116 -7.08 -20.44 6.51
C LEU A 116 -7.86 -20.92 5.28
N PRO A 117 -9.16 -21.23 5.41
CA PRO A 117 -10.00 -21.54 4.27
C PRO A 117 -10.12 -20.33 3.33
N TYR A 118 -10.06 -20.58 2.03
CA TYR A 118 -10.30 -19.55 1.03
C TYR A 118 -11.75 -19.06 1.10
N THR A 119 -11.91 -17.74 1.13
CA THR A 119 -13.19 -17.04 0.99
C THR A 119 -13.27 -16.45 -0.42
N ALA A 120 -14.42 -15.87 -0.78
CA ALA A 120 -14.60 -15.24 -2.09
C ALA A 120 -13.56 -14.14 -2.41
N GLU A 121 -13.02 -13.51 -1.36
CA GLU A 121 -12.03 -12.42 -1.48
C GLU A 121 -10.59 -12.92 -1.41
N THR A 122 -10.33 -14.03 -0.70
CA THR A 122 -8.96 -14.52 -0.47
C THR A 122 -8.53 -15.63 -1.41
N LYS A 123 -9.46 -16.19 -2.20
CA LYS A 123 -9.13 -17.23 -3.17
C LYS A 123 -8.32 -16.63 -4.34
N PRO A 124 -7.12 -17.18 -4.65
CA PRO A 124 -6.36 -16.78 -5.81
C PRO A 124 -7.20 -16.97 -7.09
N GLN A 125 -7.31 -15.92 -7.89
CA GLN A 125 -8.06 -15.96 -9.15
C GLN A 125 -7.28 -16.70 -10.25
N ARG A 126 -5.94 -16.77 -10.13
CA ARG A 126 -5.06 -17.50 -11.03
C ARG A 126 -3.83 -18.01 -10.29
N ASP A 127 -3.44 -19.24 -10.59
CA ASP A 127 -2.16 -19.81 -10.17
C ASP A 127 -1.04 -19.39 -11.15
N LEU A 128 0.05 -18.84 -10.60
CA LEU A 128 1.23 -18.40 -11.35
C LEU A 128 2.46 -19.29 -11.08
N THR A 129 2.25 -20.50 -10.57
CA THR A 129 3.33 -21.48 -10.38
C THR A 129 4.06 -21.82 -11.68
N ALA A 130 5.31 -22.27 -11.54
CA ALA A 130 6.16 -22.61 -12.67
C ALA A 130 5.51 -23.69 -13.55
N GLY A 131 5.35 -23.40 -14.85
CA GLY A 131 4.66 -24.27 -15.80
C GLY A 131 3.22 -23.88 -16.09
N ALA A 132 2.66 -22.90 -15.38
CA ALA A 132 1.34 -22.35 -15.70
C ALA A 132 1.33 -21.69 -17.09
N PRO A 133 0.19 -21.73 -17.82
CA PRO A 133 0.05 -21.05 -19.10
C PRO A 133 0.34 -19.56 -18.97
N LYS A 134 1.02 -19.00 -19.99
CA LYS A 134 1.27 -17.55 -20.05
C LYS A 134 -0.06 -16.80 -19.96
N VAL A 135 -0.07 -15.71 -19.20
CA VAL A 135 -1.23 -14.83 -19.08
C VAL A 135 -1.55 -14.26 -20.46
N THR A 136 -2.79 -14.39 -20.90
CA THR A 136 -3.25 -13.83 -22.18
C THR A 136 -3.66 -12.38 -22.03
N GLN A 137 -3.58 -11.61 -23.12
CA GLN A 137 -3.99 -10.20 -23.13
C GLN A 137 -5.48 -10.01 -22.80
N THR A 138 -6.32 -10.95 -23.23
CA THR A 138 -7.75 -11.01 -22.90
C THR A 138 -7.99 -11.22 -21.40
N GLU A 139 -7.18 -12.07 -20.74
CA GLU A 139 -7.28 -12.26 -19.30
C GLU A 139 -6.81 -11.01 -18.54
N LEU A 140 -5.72 -10.36 -18.96
CA LEU A 140 -5.26 -9.11 -18.36
C LEU A 140 -6.30 -8.00 -18.46
N ALA A 141 -6.96 -7.86 -19.62
CA ALA A 141 -8.03 -6.88 -19.82
C ALA A 141 -9.24 -7.17 -18.90
N SER A 142 -9.53 -8.44 -18.61
CA SER A 142 -10.60 -8.82 -17.69
C SER A 142 -10.28 -8.52 -16.21
N PHE A 143 -9.02 -8.67 -15.79
CA PHE A 143 -8.58 -8.37 -14.42
C PHE A 143 -8.33 -6.88 -14.19
N PHE A 144 -7.89 -6.15 -15.23
CA PHE A 144 -7.54 -4.74 -15.15
C PHE A 144 -8.16 -3.94 -16.31
N PRO A 145 -9.48 -3.70 -16.30
CA PRO A 145 -10.17 -2.97 -17.36
C PRO A 145 -9.66 -1.52 -17.54
N SER A 146 -9.05 -0.94 -16.50
CA SER A 146 -8.45 0.40 -16.53
C SER A 146 -7.09 0.44 -17.22
N LEU A 147 -6.42 -0.70 -17.41
CA LEU A 147 -5.13 -0.81 -18.09
C LEU A 147 -5.25 -1.23 -19.56
N SER A 148 -6.43 -1.70 -19.99
CA SER A 148 -6.73 -1.90 -21.41
C SER A 148 -7.02 -0.56 -22.08
N GLY A 149 -5.96 0.11 -22.54
CA GLY A 149 -6.08 1.27 -23.42
C GLY A 149 -6.68 0.90 -24.79
N PRO A 150 -7.06 1.89 -25.63
CA PRO A 150 -7.60 1.63 -26.95
C PRO A 150 -6.62 0.78 -27.77
N GLU A 151 -7.11 -0.30 -28.39
CA GLU A 151 -6.34 -1.11 -29.32
C GLU A 151 -5.95 -0.22 -30.52
N VAL A 152 -4.71 0.26 -30.54
CA VAL A 152 -4.16 0.96 -31.70
C VAL A 152 -3.69 -0.12 -32.65
N ASP A 153 -4.39 -0.26 -33.77
CA ASP A 153 -4.02 -1.17 -34.86
C ASP A 153 -2.65 -0.73 -35.41
N VAL A 154 -1.60 -1.51 -35.12
CA VAL A 154 -0.20 -1.17 -35.45
C VAL A 154 0.07 -1.25 -36.97
N THR A 155 -0.90 -1.76 -37.73
CA THR A 155 -0.83 -1.92 -39.19
C THR A 155 -0.90 -0.57 -39.91
N ASP A 156 -1.79 0.34 -39.50
CA ASP A 156 -1.94 1.67 -40.13
C ASP A 156 -0.74 2.59 -39.87
N THR A 157 0.00 2.38 -38.78
CA THR A 157 1.16 3.22 -38.42
C THR A 157 2.42 2.82 -39.19
N ALA A 158 2.54 1.55 -39.60
CA ALA A 158 3.66 1.07 -40.38
C ALA A 158 3.63 1.59 -41.83
N ASP A 159 2.46 1.56 -42.47
CA ASP A 159 2.31 2.05 -43.85
C ASP A 159 2.51 3.58 -43.93
N ALA A 160 2.00 4.32 -42.94
CA ALA A 160 2.22 5.76 -42.85
C ALA A 160 3.71 6.14 -42.69
N LEU A 161 4.49 5.35 -41.93
CA LEU A 161 5.92 5.57 -41.74
C LEU A 161 6.76 5.21 -42.98
N VAL A 162 6.32 4.22 -43.77
CA VAL A 162 6.99 3.85 -45.03
C VAL A 162 6.79 4.94 -46.08
N ASP A 163 5.59 5.51 -46.18
CA ASP A 163 5.29 6.58 -47.14
C ASP A 163 6.03 7.88 -46.81
N THR A 164 6.17 8.24 -45.53
CA THR A 164 6.97 9.41 -45.13
C THR A 164 8.45 9.23 -45.49
N ASN A 165 9.02 8.07 -45.21
CA ASN A 165 10.43 7.78 -45.51
C ASN A 165 10.71 7.74 -47.04
N LEU A 166 9.76 7.25 -47.84
CA LEU A 166 9.87 7.28 -49.30
C LEU A 166 9.79 8.69 -49.87
N SER A 167 8.98 9.56 -49.25
CA SER A 167 8.86 10.95 -49.66
C SER A 167 10.13 11.75 -49.39
N GLU A 168 10.78 11.53 -48.25
CA GLU A 168 12.04 12.18 -47.86
C GLU A 168 13.23 11.72 -48.71
N LEU A 169 13.26 10.44 -49.10
CA LEU A 169 14.31 9.92 -49.99
C LEU A 169 14.17 10.45 -51.42
N LYS A 170 12.94 10.66 -51.91
CA LYS A 170 12.70 11.25 -53.25
C LYS A 170 13.12 12.72 -53.29
N THR A 171 12.78 13.50 -52.28
CA THR A 171 13.21 14.91 -52.20
C THR A 171 14.73 15.03 -52.10
N ALA A 172 15.39 14.20 -51.28
CA ALA A 172 16.85 14.17 -51.21
C ALA A 172 17.51 13.81 -52.56
N LEU A 173 16.92 12.89 -53.33
CA LEU A 173 17.44 12.47 -54.64
C LEU A 173 17.22 13.53 -55.73
N GLU A 174 16.13 14.31 -55.68
CA GLU A 174 15.93 15.44 -56.59
C GLU A 174 16.90 16.59 -56.31
N ILE A 175 17.19 16.88 -55.04
CA ILE A 175 18.19 17.88 -54.64
C ILE A 175 19.58 17.48 -55.15
N ALA A 176 19.96 16.21 -55.00
CA ALA A 176 21.26 15.69 -55.46
C ALA A 176 21.41 15.59 -56.99
N LYS A 177 20.32 15.67 -57.76
CA LYS A 177 20.34 15.73 -59.24
C LYS A 177 20.35 17.15 -59.79
N ALA A 178 20.06 18.14 -58.95
CA ALA A 178 20.01 19.55 -59.33
C ALA A 178 21.36 20.27 -59.12
N GLU A 179 22.32 19.62 -58.45
CA GLU A 179 23.76 19.98 -58.40
C GLU A 179 24.54 19.29 -59.53
#